data_AF-A0A1B7YNP8-F1
#
_entry.id   AF-A0A1B7YNP8-F1
#
_cell.length_a   1.000
_cell.length_b   1.000
_cell.length_c   1.000
_cell.angle_alpha   90.00
_cell.angle_beta   90.00
_cell.angle_gamma   90.00
#
_symmetry.space_group_name_H-M   'P 1'
#
loop_
_entity.id
_entity.type
_entity.pdbx_description
1 polymer ?
#
loop_
_entity_poly.entity_id
_entity_poly.type
_entity_poly.pdbx_seq_one_letter_code
_entity_poly.pdbx_strand_id
1 'polypeptide(L)'
;MWVASVDQMMPKRLTSEPAPGSLSQLRLQTKTTSKFETRTAAIHVTPQPNQKFDIKVIKEDAQWLSRNAKVNLITALRATVVEFQSRPASHLTSTLSSQDIVNLQEASGVASMQSSALVPIAGAAQDAETIWADFEKEESRRQRIFQTYLAERRHFLMTAALVQENVLYTQPSASVLTTAGEPSTQTHLIPANDRPKYLDDLLTTYLQYVTDAIGRLAEGLEAVVEDKGLLGEELELEWMRTALTEVVHALTVVFQSIYGNGDSFVPSAVVGQWFGLMDNYGFLNGITAVS
;
A
#
# COMPACT_ATOMS: atom_id res chain seq x y z
N MET A 1 2.66 23.58 4.77
CA MET A 1 3.79 22.64 4.96
C MET A 1 3.68 21.37 4.09
N TRP A 2 2.74 21.30 3.13
CA TRP A 2 2.51 20.13 2.26
C TRP A 2 2.97 20.33 0.79
N VAL A 3 3.36 21.55 0.41
CA VAL A 3 3.66 21.89 -1.01
C VAL A 3 5.09 21.51 -1.41
N ALA A 4 6.02 21.35 -0.47
CA ALA A 4 7.38 20.88 -0.75
C ALA A 4 7.49 19.35 -0.91
N SER A 5 6.37 18.62 -0.76
CA SER A 5 6.37 17.15 -0.70
C SER A 5 6.16 16.48 -2.05
N VAL A 6 5.62 17.16 -3.07
CA VAL A 6 5.27 16.49 -4.35
C VAL A 6 6.54 16.08 -5.13
N ASP A 7 7.58 16.93 -5.14
CA ASP A 7 8.90 16.59 -5.70
C ASP A 7 9.63 15.48 -4.91
N GLN A 8 9.23 15.22 -3.66
CA GLN A 8 9.70 14.11 -2.85
C GLN A 8 8.80 12.87 -2.89
N MET A 9 7.57 12.99 -3.41
CA MET A 9 6.55 11.93 -3.37
C MET A 9 6.68 10.93 -4.53
N MET A 10 7.39 11.32 -5.59
CA MET A 10 7.82 10.40 -6.66
C MET A 10 9.35 10.34 -6.69
N PRO A 11 9.98 9.64 -5.74
CA PRO A 11 11.41 9.40 -5.82
C PRO A 11 11.67 8.53 -7.05
N LYS A 12 12.51 9.04 -7.96
CA LYS A 12 13.16 8.36 -9.11
C LYS A 12 13.97 7.09 -8.72
N ARG A 13 13.72 6.50 -7.55
CA ARG A 13 14.48 5.41 -6.92
C ARG A 13 13.64 4.42 -6.11
N LEU A 14 12.31 4.54 -6.03
CA LEU A 14 11.49 3.53 -5.33
C LEU A 14 10.93 2.43 -6.24
N THR A 15 11.10 2.53 -7.56
CA THR A 15 10.44 1.64 -8.53
C THR A 15 11.38 0.68 -9.27
N SER A 16 12.70 0.79 -9.07
CA SER A 16 13.67 -0.18 -9.61
C SER A 16 14.47 -0.78 -8.47
N GLU A 17 13.97 -1.86 -7.88
CA GLU A 17 14.81 -2.69 -7.02
C GLU A 17 15.82 -3.43 -7.92
N PRO A 18 17.13 -3.27 -7.72
CA PRO A 18 18.11 -3.92 -8.58
C PRO A 18 18.07 -5.44 -8.38
N ALA A 19 18.40 -6.17 -9.45
CA ALA A 19 18.39 -7.64 -9.47
C ALA A 19 19.03 -8.27 -8.20
N PRO A 20 18.46 -9.36 -7.68
CA PRO A 20 18.91 -10.00 -6.45
C PRO A 20 20.39 -10.39 -6.53
N GLY A 21 21.17 -9.94 -5.54
CA GLY A 21 22.62 -10.22 -5.44
C GLY A 21 23.56 -9.17 -6.05
N SER A 22 23.05 -8.07 -6.59
CA SER A 22 23.89 -7.00 -7.14
C SER A 22 24.58 -6.14 -6.06
N LEU A 23 25.77 -5.62 -6.37
CA LEU A 23 26.48 -4.66 -5.51
C LEU A 23 25.65 -3.40 -5.19
N SER A 24 24.74 -3.03 -6.10
CA SER A 24 23.80 -1.94 -5.91
C SER A 24 22.76 -2.23 -4.82
N GLN A 25 22.26 -3.46 -4.74
CA GLN A 25 21.34 -3.91 -3.69
C GLN A 25 22.03 -3.88 -2.32
N LEU A 26 23.25 -4.42 -2.23
CA LEU A 26 24.03 -4.43 -0.99
C LEU A 26 24.34 -3.00 -0.49
N ARG A 27 24.63 -2.08 -1.41
CA ARG A 27 24.88 -0.66 -1.11
C ARG A 27 23.60 0.09 -0.69
N LEU A 28 22.45 -0.29 -1.22
CA LEU A 28 21.15 0.24 -0.80
C LEU A 28 20.76 -0.28 0.57
N GLN A 29 20.92 -1.59 0.82
CA GLN A 29 20.68 -2.23 2.10
C GLN A 29 21.54 -1.61 3.21
N THR A 30 22.85 -1.46 3.02
CA THR A 30 23.75 -0.82 3.99
C THR A 30 23.37 0.64 4.30
N LYS A 31 22.95 1.42 3.29
CA LYS A 31 22.42 2.78 3.50
C LYS A 31 21.12 2.78 4.29
N THR A 32 20.22 1.83 4.04
CA THR A 32 18.95 1.74 4.76
C THR A 32 19.15 1.30 6.20
N THR A 33 20.08 0.39 6.48
CA THR A 33 20.44 -0.04 7.83
C THR A 33 20.99 1.12 8.64
N SER A 34 21.96 1.87 8.11
CA SER A 34 22.51 3.05 8.80
C SER A 34 21.43 4.10 9.12
N LYS A 35 20.53 4.38 8.16
CA LYS A 35 19.39 5.29 8.39
C LYS A 35 18.43 4.75 9.46
N PHE A 36 18.17 3.45 9.46
CA PHE A 36 17.29 2.82 10.45
C PHE A 36 17.87 2.94 11.85
N GLU A 37 19.16 2.61 12.03
CA GLU A 37 19.83 2.79 13.32
C GLU A 37 19.81 4.25 13.76
N THR A 38 20.10 5.19 12.86
CA THR A 38 20.05 6.62 13.18
C THR A 38 18.65 7.08 13.61
N ARG A 39 17.60 6.67 12.88
CA ARG A 39 16.20 7.06 13.15
C ARG A 39 15.68 6.46 14.45
N THR A 40 16.20 5.31 14.86
CA THR A 40 15.75 4.61 16.05
C THR A 40 16.67 4.78 17.26
N ALA A 41 17.89 5.31 17.08
CA ALA A 41 18.84 5.64 18.15
C ALA A 41 18.49 6.95 18.90
N ALA A 42 17.74 7.85 18.26
CA ALA A 42 17.32 9.13 18.83
C ALA A 42 16.32 9.00 20.01
N ILE A 43 15.92 7.77 20.37
CA ILE A 43 14.92 7.46 21.39
C ILE A 43 15.59 6.75 22.58
N HIS A 44 16.64 7.34 23.15
CA HIS A 44 17.12 6.98 24.49
C HIS A 44 16.30 7.71 25.56
N VAL A 45 14.97 7.63 25.47
CA VAL A 45 14.09 8.06 26.56
C VAL A 45 13.95 6.86 27.48
N THR A 46 14.42 6.98 28.72
CA THR A 46 14.26 5.94 29.74
C THR A 46 12.78 5.59 29.84
N PRO A 47 12.37 4.34 29.56
CA PRO A 47 10.96 3.99 29.63
C PRO A 47 10.45 4.21 31.04
N GLN A 48 9.44 5.06 31.20
CA GLN A 48 8.73 5.09 32.48
C GLN A 48 8.03 3.73 32.66
N PRO A 49 7.87 3.22 33.89
CA PRO A 49 7.28 1.91 34.15
C PRO A 49 5.89 1.67 33.51
N ASN A 50 5.18 2.74 33.14
CA ASN A 50 3.86 2.72 32.50
C ASN A 50 3.88 3.23 31.03
N GLN A 51 5.03 3.25 30.35
CA GLN A 51 5.09 3.72 28.97
C GLN A 51 4.43 2.74 28.00
N LYS A 52 3.48 3.25 27.23
CA LYS A 52 2.69 2.51 26.23
C LYS A 52 3.46 2.08 24.98
N PHE A 53 4.76 2.34 24.89
CA PHE A 53 5.55 2.08 23.68
C PHE A 53 6.83 1.32 24.01
N ASP A 54 6.93 0.10 23.50
CA ASP A 54 8.18 -0.65 23.50
C ASP A 54 8.90 -0.48 22.16
N ILE A 55 9.92 0.37 22.14
CA ILE A 55 10.73 0.62 20.95
C ILE A 55 11.45 -0.65 20.46
N LYS A 56 11.73 -1.61 21.36
CA LYS A 56 12.36 -2.89 20.98
C LYS A 56 11.42 -3.69 20.10
N VAL A 57 10.15 -3.81 20.50
CA VAL A 57 9.11 -4.49 19.72
C VAL A 57 8.94 -3.83 18.34
N ILE A 58 8.89 -2.50 18.26
CA ILE A 58 8.80 -1.79 16.97
C ILE A 58 10.01 -2.10 16.06
N LYS A 59 11.22 -2.15 16.63
CA LYS A 59 12.43 -2.50 15.86
C LYS A 59 12.39 -3.94 15.36
N GLU A 60 12.03 -4.87 16.23
CA GLU A 60 11.94 -6.29 15.94
C GLU A 60 10.89 -6.57 14.87
N ASP A 61 9.71 -5.97 14.98
CA ASP A 61 8.64 -6.12 13.99
C ASP A 61 8.99 -5.47 12.65
N ALA A 62 9.70 -4.33 12.64
CA ALA A 62 10.20 -3.73 11.41
C ALA A 62 11.25 -4.62 10.71
N GLN A 63 12.15 -5.24 11.47
CA GLN A 63 13.12 -6.21 10.94
C GLN A 63 12.45 -7.48 10.46
N TRP A 64 11.44 -7.96 11.18
CA TRP A 64 10.63 -9.11 10.78
C TRP A 64 9.88 -8.82 9.48
N LEU A 65 9.24 -7.65 9.34
CA LEU A 65 8.52 -7.28 8.10
C LEU A 65 9.50 -7.09 6.93
N SER A 66 10.65 -6.47 7.16
CA SER A 66 11.67 -6.29 6.12
C SER A 66 12.11 -7.62 5.49
N ARG A 67 12.25 -8.67 6.30
CA ARG A 67 12.55 -10.03 5.83
C ARG A 67 11.35 -10.65 5.11
N ASN A 68 10.18 -10.66 5.75
CA ASN A 68 9.00 -11.36 5.26
C ASN A 68 8.32 -10.73 4.05
N ALA A 69 8.49 -9.42 3.83
CA ALA A 69 7.98 -8.73 2.66
C ALA A 69 9.08 -8.38 1.64
N LYS A 70 10.33 -8.76 1.91
CA LYS A 70 11.53 -8.41 1.11
C LYS A 70 11.61 -6.90 0.81
N VAL A 71 11.33 -6.07 1.81
CA VAL A 71 11.36 -4.60 1.68
C VAL A 71 12.49 -3.99 2.48
N ASN A 72 12.90 -2.78 2.08
CA ASN A 72 13.87 -2.02 2.84
C ASN A 72 13.36 -1.68 4.25
N LEU A 73 14.32 -1.59 5.17
CA LEU A 73 14.04 -1.45 6.60
C LEU A 73 13.36 -0.15 7.00
N ILE A 74 13.48 0.92 6.19
CA ILE A 74 12.79 2.20 6.43
C ILE A 74 11.31 2.10 6.05
N THR A 75 11.01 1.44 4.92
CA THR A 75 9.62 1.16 4.52
C THR A 75 8.95 0.23 5.53
N ALA A 76 9.66 -0.80 5.99
CA ALA A 76 9.14 -1.68 7.03
C ALA A 76 8.85 -0.92 8.33
N LEU A 77 9.80 -0.11 8.81
CA LEU A 77 9.60 0.73 9.99
C LEU A 77 8.40 1.68 9.83
N ARG A 78 8.21 2.28 8.65
CA ARG A 78 7.04 3.14 8.38
C ARG A 78 5.73 2.35 8.52
N ALA A 79 5.64 1.17 7.92
CA ALA A 79 4.44 0.34 8.01
C ALA A 79 4.16 -0.09 9.47
N THR A 80 5.18 -0.50 10.22
CA THR A 80 5.05 -0.84 11.64
C THR A 80 4.55 0.34 12.48
N VAL A 81 5.05 1.55 12.24
CA VAL A 81 4.60 2.75 12.95
C VAL A 81 3.16 3.12 12.56
N VAL A 82 2.79 2.99 11.29
CA VAL A 82 1.40 3.24 10.83
C VAL A 82 0.44 2.25 11.49
N GLU A 83 0.77 0.95 11.54
CA GLU A 83 -0.05 -0.04 12.27
C GLU A 83 -0.26 0.41 13.70
N PHE A 84 0.83 0.73 14.41
CA PHE A 84 0.79 1.13 15.80
C PHE A 84 -0.10 2.36 16.04
N GLN A 85 0.01 3.37 15.17
CA GLN A 85 -0.81 4.59 15.25
C GLN A 85 -2.28 4.34 14.91
N SER A 86 -2.57 3.31 14.11
CA SER A 86 -3.92 2.97 13.66
C SER A 86 -4.67 1.98 14.54
N ARG A 87 -4.02 1.39 15.56
CA ARG A 87 -4.63 0.39 16.45
C ARG A 87 -5.99 0.76 17.03
N PRO A 88 -6.25 2.00 17.49
CA PRO A 88 -7.58 2.38 17.96
C PRO A 88 -8.66 2.20 16.89
N ALA A 89 -8.35 2.51 15.63
CA ALA A 89 -9.27 2.27 14.52
C ALA A 89 -9.42 0.76 14.25
N SER A 90 -8.33 -0.01 14.32
CA SER A 90 -8.36 -1.46 14.15
C SER A 90 -9.24 -2.17 15.19
N HIS A 91 -9.28 -1.70 16.44
CA HIS A 91 -10.19 -2.21 17.46
C HIS A 91 -11.67 -1.93 17.15
N LEU A 92 -11.98 -0.83 16.45
CA LEU A 92 -13.36 -0.50 16.08
C LEU A 92 -13.83 -1.25 14.84
N THR A 93 -12.91 -1.68 13.98
CA THR A 93 -13.22 -2.47 12.79
C THR A 93 -13.02 -3.97 12.99
N SER A 94 -12.65 -4.40 14.21
CA SER A 94 -12.56 -5.82 14.55
C SER A 94 -13.94 -6.44 14.81
N THR A 95 -13.97 -7.73 15.08
CA THR A 95 -15.18 -8.47 15.45
C THR A 95 -15.84 -7.90 16.70
N LEU A 96 -17.17 -7.90 16.70
CA LEU A 96 -17.97 -7.51 17.86
C LEU A 96 -17.90 -8.57 18.95
N SER A 97 -18.02 -8.15 20.22
CA SER A 97 -18.10 -9.08 21.33
C SER A 97 -19.47 -9.77 21.40
N SER A 98 -19.54 -10.90 22.10
CA SER A 98 -20.81 -11.58 22.39
C SER A 98 -21.86 -10.66 23.01
N GLN A 99 -21.44 -9.75 23.91
CA GLN A 99 -22.36 -8.80 24.53
C GLN A 99 -22.85 -7.74 23.55
N ASP A 100 -22.00 -7.25 22.65
CA ASP A 100 -22.42 -6.29 21.62
C ASP A 100 -23.47 -6.91 20.69
N ILE A 101 -23.29 -8.17 20.34
CA ILE A 101 -24.23 -8.92 19.49
C ILE A 101 -25.58 -9.09 20.19
N VAL A 102 -25.59 -9.45 21.48
CA VAL A 102 -26.82 -9.55 22.28
C VAL A 102 -27.52 -8.19 22.35
N ASN A 103 -26.78 -7.11 22.63
CA ASN A 103 -27.33 -5.76 22.69
C ASN A 103 -27.96 -5.34 21.34
N LEU A 104 -27.33 -5.70 20.21
CA LEU A 104 -27.86 -5.44 18.87
C LEU A 104 -29.13 -6.26 18.59
N GLN A 105 -29.18 -7.53 19.02
CA GLN A 105 -30.36 -8.39 18.89
C GLN A 105 -31.53 -7.84 19.71
N GLU A 106 -31.29 -7.44 20.96
CA GLU A 106 -32.29 -6.83 21.85
C GLU A 106 -32.80 -5.50 21.28
N ALA A 107 -31.89 -4.61 20.83
CA ALA A 107 -32.25 -3.33 20.22
C ALA A 107 -33.03 -3.50 18.91
N SER A 108 -32.79 -4.58 18.16
CA SER A 108 -33.51 -4.89 16.93
C SER A 108 -34.92 -5.46 17.17
N GLY A 109 -35.26 -5.88 18.39
CA GLY A 109 -36.61 -6.36 18.76
C GLY A 109 -37.07 -7.65 18.08
N VAL A 110 -36.18 -8.40 17.42
CA VAL A 110 -36.53 -9.60 16.64
C VAL A 110 -36.37 -10.85 17.50
N ALA A 111 -37.39 -11.18 18.28
CA ALA A 111 -37.43 -12.37 19.13
C ALA A 111 -37.66 -13.69 18.36
N SER A 112 -37.83 -13.69 17.03
CA SER A 112 -37.99 -14.91 16.26
C SER A 112 -37.20 -14.90 14.94
N MET A 113 -36.16 -15.74 14.92
CA MET A 113 -35.67 -16.56 13.81
C MET A 113 -35.55 -15.92 12.40
N GLN A 114 -34.33 -15.98 11.86
CA GLN A 114 -33.98 -15.89 10.42
C GLN A 114 -33.84 -14.49 9.78
N SER A 115 -33.21 -13.53 10.44
CA SER A 115 -32.58 -12.42 9.69
C SER A 115 -31.22 -12.88 9.15
N SER A 116 -31.17 -13.29 7.87
CA SER A 116 -29.93 -13.66 7.15
C SER A 116 -28.81 -12.62 7.26
N ALA A 117 -29.10 -11.38 7.67
CA ALA A 117 -28.14 -10.30 7.85
C ALA A 117 -27.24 -10.42 9.10
N LEU A 118 -27.67 -11.14 10.15
CA LEU A 118 -26.92 -11.22 11.42
C LEU A 118 -26.38 -12.63 11.74
N VAL A 119 -26.78 -13.64 10.97
CA VAL A 119 -26.31 -15.04 11.13
C VAL A 119 -24.78 -15.18 11.03
N PRO A 120 -24.05 -14.46 10.15
CA PRO A 120 -22.59 -14.55 10.10
C PRO A 120 -21.89 -14.02 11.37
N ILE A 121 -22.55 -13.10 12.08
CA ILE A 121 -21.98 -12.38 13.24
C ILE A 121 -22.03 -13.24 14.51
N ALA A 122 -23.07 -14.08 14.67
CA ALA A 122 -23.29 -14.85 15.89
C ALA A 122 -22.38 -16.10 16.02
N GLY A 123 -21.86 -16.65 14.92
CA GLY A 123 -21.09 -17.90 14.92
C GLY A 123 -19.65 -17.80 15.45
N ALA A 124 -19.13 -16.58 15.62
CA ALA A 124 -17.75 -16.29 16.02
C ALA A 124 -17.64 -15.35 17.24
N ALA A 125 -18.74 -15.17 17.96
CA ALA A 125 -18.81 -14.24 19.08
C ALA A 125 -17.89 -14.68 20.23
N GLN A 126 -16.90 -13.85 20.55
CA GLN A 126 -15.97 -14.04 21.66
C GLN A 126 -16.18 -12.97 22.74
N ASP A 127 -15.71 -13.26 23.95
CA ASP A 127 -15.65 -12.28 25.02
C ASP A 127 -14.66 -11.17 24.68
N ALA A 128 -14.98 -9.93 25.07
CA ALA A 128 -14.16 -8.76 24.77
C ALA A 128 -12.71 -8.89 25.28
N GLU A 129 -12.52 -9.55 26.43
CA GLU A 129 -11.19 -9.81 26.99
C GLU A 129 -10.38 -10.78 26.11
N THR A 130 -11.02 -11.79 25.54
CA THR A 130 -10.37 -12.72 24.60
C THR A 130 -10.00 -12.01 23.31
N ILE A 131 -10.90 -11.19 22.76
CA ILE A 131 -10.62 -10.38 21.57
C ILE A 131 -9.43 -9.45 21.81
N TRP A 132 -9.37 -8.82 22.99
CA TRP A 132 -8.27 -7.94 23.35
C TRP A 132 -6.95 -8.69 23.54
N ALA A 133 -6.97 -9.83 24.24
CA ALA A 133 -5.79 -10.67 24.43
C ALA A 133 -5.26 -11.22 23.09
N ASP A 134 -6.14 -11.65 22.19
CA ASP A 134 -5.80 -12.09 20.85
C ASP A 134 -5.22 -10.93 20.02
N PHE A 135 -5.80 -9.73 20.12
CA PHE A 135 -5.28 -8.56 19.44
C PHE A 135 -3.83 -8.26 19.82
N GLU A 136 -3.43 -8.39 21.08
CA GLU A 136 -2.07 -8.09 21.54
C GLU A 136 -1.04 -9.22 21.28
N LYS A 137 -1.48 -10.40 20.83
CA LYS A 137 -0.56 -11.48 20.44
C LYS A 137 0.41 -11.01 19.35
N GLU A 138 1.65 -11.49 19.43
CA GLU A 138 2.70 -11.19 18.46
C GLU A 138 2.31 -11.58 17.03
N GLU A 139 1.70 -12.74 16.87
CA GLU A 139 1.21 -13.25 15.58
C GLU A 139 0.15 -12.33 14.97
N SER A 140 -0.90 -12.02 15.73
CA SER A 140 -1.98 -11.12 15.28
C SER A 140 -1.47 -9.71 14.98
N ARG A 141 -0.52 -9.21 15.80
CA ARG A 141 0.17 -7.94 15.53
C ARG A 141 0.94 -7.97 14.22
N ARG A 142 1.73 -9.02 13.98
CA ARG A 142 2.54 -9.18 12.77
C ARG A 142 1.69 -9.34 11.51
N GLN A 143 0.58 -10.07 11.60
CA GLN A 143 -0.42 -10.14 10.54
C GLN A 143 -0.97 -8.76 10.20
N ARG A 144 -1.39 -7.97 11.20
CA ARG A 144 -1.86 -6.58 10.98
C ARG A 144 -0.79 -5.67 10.39
N ILE A 145 0.47 -5.81 10.80
CA ILE A 145 1.59 -5.05 10.24
C ILE A 145 1.76 -5.37 8.75
N PHE A 146 1.68 -6.66 8.38
CA PHE A 146 1.77 -7.08 6.99
C PHE A 146 0.58 -6.57 6.17
N GLN A 147 -0.65 -6.70 6.69
CA GLN A 147 -1.86 -6.15 6.07
C GLN A 147 -1.77 -4.63 5.90
N THR A 148 -1.24 -3.91 6.89
CA THR A 148 -0.99 -2.46 6.81
C THR A 148 0.00 -2.14 5.69
N TYR A 149 1.07 -2.92 5.54
CA TYR A 149 2.01 -2.76 4.44
C TYR A 149 1.34 -2.98 3.06
N LEU A 150 0.47 -4.00 2.93
CA LEU A 150 -0.29 -4.24 1.71
C LEU A 150 -1.32 -3.13 1.42
N ALA A 151 -1.96 -2.57 2.45
CA ALA A 151 -2.84 -1.41 2.32
C ALA A 151 -2.06 -0.17 1.84
N GLU A 152 -0.91 0.13 2.43
CA GLU A 152 -0.05 1.25 2.02
C GLU A 152 0.41 1.14 0.57
N ARG A 153 0.74 -0.08 0.11
CA ARG A 153 1.05 -0.37 -1.30
C ARG A 153 -0.09 0.02 -2.24
N ARG A 154 -1.31 -0.42 -1.93
CA ARG A 154 -2.51 -0.07 -2.70
C ARG A 154 -2.73 1.43 -2.71
N HIS A 155 -2.70 2.07 -1.54
CA HIS A 155 -2.93 3.51 -1.40
C HIS A 155 -1.87 4.34 -2.14
N PHE A 156 -0.61 3.88 -2.18
CA PHE A 156 0.44 4.55 -2.93
C PHE A 156 0.12 4.59 -4.43
N LEU A 157 -0.27 3.45 -5.02
CA LEU A 157 -0.60 3.38 -6.45
C LEU A 157 -1.91 4.11 -6.78
N MET A 158 -2.92 4.01 -5.91
CA MET A 158 -4.15 4.81 -6.02
C MET A 158 -3.83 6.31 -6.04
N THR A 159 -3.02 6.76 -5.08
CA THR A 159 -2.64 8.18 -4.97
C THR A 159 -1.82 8.62 -6.18
N ALA A 160 -0.90 7.78 -6.66
CA ALA A 160 -0.13 8.07 -7.88
C ALA A 160 -1.04 8.32 -9.09
N ALA A 161 -2.01 7.43 -9.32
CA ALA A 161 -2.97 7.57 -10.42
C ALA A 161 -3.85 8.82 -10.28
N LEU A 162 -4.34 9.10 -9.07
CA LEU A 162 -5.16 10.29 -8.79
C LEU A 162 -4.36 11.59 -8.94
N VAL A 163 -3.13 11.65 -8.44
CA VAL A 163 -2.27 12.83 -8.60
C VAL A 163 -1.98 13.06 -10.07
N GLN A 164 -1.68 11.99 -10.83
CA GLN A 164 -1.39 12.11 -12.25
C GLN A 164 -2.61 12.61 -13.04
N GLU A 165 -3.81 12.16 -12.70
CA GLU A 165 -5.05 12.68 -13.28
C GLU A 165 -5.18 14.18 -13.04
N ASN A 166 -4.91 14.67 -11.82
CA ASN A 166 -4.97 16.10 -11.50
C ASN A 166 -3.85 16.91 -12.19
N VAL A 167 -2.67 16.33 -12.38
CA VAL A 167 -1.54 16.96 -13.10
C VAL A 167 -1.88 17.13 -14.59
N LEU A 168 -2.47 16.11 -15.23
CA LEU A 168 -2.74 16.10 -16.66
C LEU A 168 -4.06 16.78 -17.02
N TYR A 169 -5.11 16.43 -16.30
CA TYR A 169 -6.46 16.94 -16.44
C TYR A 169 -6.70 17.91 -15.30
N THR A 170 -6.01 19.05 -15.33
CA THR A 170 -6.40 20.16 -14.48
C THR A 170 -7.81 20.54 -14.89
N GLN A 171 -8.81 20.14 -14.10
CA GLN A 171 -10.17 20.58 -14.35
C GLN A 171 -10.16 22.12 -14.34
N PRO A 172 -10.82 22.79 -15.29
CA PRO A 172 -11.13 24.20 -15.14
C PRO A 172 -12.25 24.31 -14.09
N SER A 173 -11.96 24.00 -12.83
CA SER A 173 -12.99 23.97 -11.78
C SER A 173 -12.80 25.13 -10.82
N ALA A 174 -13.79 26.00 -10.92
CA ALA A 174 -14.17 27.06 -10.02
C ALA A 174 -13.10 28.12 -9.79
N SER A 175 -13.34 29.30 -10.39
CA SER A 175 -12.90 30.56 -9.81
C SER A 175 -13.21 30.53 -8.31
N VAL A 176 -12.20 30.19 -7.52
CA VAL A 176 -12.19 30.57 -6.12
C VAL A 176 -12.13 32.07 -6.21
N LEU A 177 -13.25 32.73 -5.94
CA LEU A 177 -13.29 34.16 -5.66
C LEU A 177 -12.38 34.37 -4.45
N THR A 178 -11.09 34.53 -4.71
CA THR A 178 -10.21 35.21 -3.79
C THR A 178 -10.78 36.61 -3.65
N THR A 179 -10.91 37.09 -2.43
CA THR A 179 -11.42 38.43 -2.08
C THR A 179 -10.55 39.59 -2.60
N ALA A 180 -9.62 39.31 -3.50
CA ALA A 180 -8.87 40.26 -4.29
C ALA A 180 -8.86 39.72 -5.73
N GLY A 181 -9.38 40.50 -6.67
CA GLY A 181 -9.60 40.13 -8.07
C GLY A 181 -8.33 39.94 -8.90
N GLU A 182 -7.46 39.03 -8.49
CA GLU A 182 -6.39 38.51 -9.34
C GLU A 182 -6.79 37.15 -9.93
N PRO A 183 -6.57 36.93 -11.23
CA PRO A 183 -6.85 35.64 -11.85
C PRO A 183 -5.95 34.59 -11.20
N SER A 184 -6.54 33.55 -10.60
CA SER A 184 -5.77 32.42 -10.10
C SER A 184 -5.06 31.79 -11.30
N THR A 185 -3.76 32.03 -11.42
CA THR A 185 -2.92 31.34 -12.39
C THR A 185 -3.05 29.86 -12.10
N GLN A 186 -3.55 29.10 -13.08
CA GLN A 186 -3.56 27.65 -13.04
C GLN A 186 -2.14 27.20 -12.72
N THR A 187 -1.92 26.69 -11.51
CA THR A 187 -0.61 26.17 -11.11
C THR A 187 -0.42 24.84 -11.82
N HIS A 188 0.07 24.90 -13.05
CA HIS A 188 0.59 23.71 -13.71
C HIS A 188 1.76 23.19 -12.86
N LEU A 189 1.57 22.01 -12.26
CA LEU A 189 2.57 21.38 -11.41
C LEU A 189 3.85 21.03 -12.20
N ILE A 190 3.77 20.98 -13.53
CA ILE A 190 4.88 20.66 -14.44
C ILE A 190 4.90 21.67 -15.60
N PRO A 191 6.03 22.35 -15.85
CA PRO A 191 6.20 23.22 -17.01
C PRO A 191 5.93 22.48 -18.33
N ALA A 192 5.34 23.16 -19.31
CA ALA A 192 4.99 22.55 -20.59
C ALA A 192 6.19 21.91 -21.33
N ASN A 193 7.38 22.51 -21.21
CA ASN A 193 8.61 22.00 -21.83
C ASN A 193 9.11 20.69 -21.21
N ASP A 194 8.83 20.45 -19.92
CA ASP A 194 9.29 19.26 -19.20
C ASP A 194 8.27 18.11 -19.26
N ARG A 195 7.03 18.42 -19.67
CA ARG A 195 5.91 17.47 -19.71
C ARG A 195 6.19 16.23 -20.57
N PRO A 196 6.71 16.31 -21.81
CA PRO A 196 6.93 15.11 -22.62
C PRO A 196 7.90 14.14 -21.95
N LYS A 197 9.03 14.67 -21.45
CA LYS A 197 10.03 13.87 -20.73
C LYS A 197 9.46 13.25 -19.46
N TYR A 198 8.66 14.00 -18.71
CA TYR A 198 7.98 13.50 -17.53
C TYR A 198 7.05 12.32 -17.85
N LEU A 199 6.26 12.43 -18.92
CA LEU A 199 5.34 11.38 -19.34
C LEU A 199 6.08 10.14 -19.85
N ASP A 200 7.19 10.31 -20.58
CA ASP A 200 8.04 9.21 -21.04
C ASP A 200 8.70 8.48 -19.86
N ASP A 201 9.20 9.22 -18.86
CA ASP A 201 9.76 8.67 -17.63
C ASP A 201 8.69 7.87 -16.85
N LEU A 202 7.46 8.41 -16.73
CA LEU A 202 6.35 7.72 -16.10
C LEU A 202 5.93 6.46 -16.86
N LEU A 203 5.79 6.56 -18.19
CA LEU A 203 5.40 5.44 -19.04
C LEU A 203 6.36 4.26 -18.86
N THR A 204 7.66 4.53 -18.96
CA THR A 204 8.69 3.49 -18.79
C THR A 204 8.67 2.92 -17.37
N THR A 205 8.58 3.78 -16.36
CA THR A 205 8.61 3.38 -14.96
C THR A 205 7.41 2.52 -14.57
N TYR A 206 6.20 2.94 -14.95
CA TYR A 206 4.97 2.26 -14.55
C TYR A 206 4.73 1.00 -15.40
N LEU A 207 5.20 0.95 -16.65
CA LEU A 207 5.14 -0.30 -17.42
C LEU A 207 6.08 -1.37 -16.85
N GLN A 208 7.28 -0.98 -16.40
CA GLN A 208 8.15 -1.89 -15.65
C GLN A 208 7.49 -2.34 -14.36
N TYR A 209 6.88 -1.41 -13.62
CA TYR A 209 6.18 -1.73 -12.38
C TYR A 209 5.02 -2.71 -12.59
N VAL A 210 4.22 -2.56 -13.66
CA VAL A 210 3.17 -3.52 -14.04
C VAL A 210 3.77 -4.91 -14.28
N THR A 211 4.91 -4.98 -14.98
CA THR A 211 5.62 -6.24 -15.23
C THR A 211 6.01 -6.93 -13.91
N ASP A 212 6.61 -6.18 -12.99
CA ASP A 212 7.03 -6.70 -11.69
C ASP A 212 5.82 -7.10 -10.82
N ALA A 213 4.72 -6.34 -10.87
CA ALA A 213 3.51 -6.62 -10.11
C ALA A 213 2.80 -7.90 -10.58
N ILE A 214 2.70 -8.12 -11.90
CA ILE A 214 2.16 -9.36 -12.47
C ILE A 214 3.08 -10.55 -12.15
N GLY A 215 4.40 -10.36 -12.21
CA GLY A 215 5.36 -11.38 -11.78
C GLY A 215 5.16 -11.81 -10.34
N ARG A 216 5.02 -10.85 -9.41
CA ARG A 216 4.72 -11.13 -8.00
C ARG A 216 3.37 -11.83 -7.79
N LEU A 217 2.38 -11.53 -8.63
CA LEU A 217 1.10 -12.23 -8.59
C LEU A 217 1.26 -13.70 -9.03
N ALA A 218 2.02 -13.95 -10.09
CA ALA A 218 2.27 -15.29 -10.61
C ALA A 218 3.15 -16.15 -9.69
N GLU A 219 4.13 -15.55 -9.02
CA GLU A 219 4.99 -16.23 -8.02
C GLU A 219 4.24 -16.58 -6.72
N GLY A 220 3.21 -15.81 -6.37
CA GLY A 220 2.40 -16.01 -5.17
C GLY A 220 3.07 -15.50 -3.88
N LEU A 221 2.27 -15.46 -2.80
CA LEU A 221 2.72 -14.97 -1.49
C LEU A 221 3.84 -15.84 -0.90
N GLU A 222 3.77 -17.15 -1.13
CA GLU A 222 4.70 -18.13 -0.56
C GLU A 222 6.16 -17.87 -0.99
N ALA A 223 6.38 -17.38 -2.22
CA ALA A 223 7.70 -17.06 -2.72
C ALA A 223 8.35 -15.85 -2.02
N VAL A 224 7.54 -15.03 -1.34
CA VAL A 224 7.98 -13.79 -0.69
C VAL A 224 8.19 -13.99 0.81
N VAL A 225 7.28 -14.71 1.47
CA VAL A 225 7.23 -14.81 2.93
C VAL A 225 8.14 -15.93 3.46
N GLU A 226 8.99 -15.59 4.42
CA GLU A 226 9.85 -16.56 5.14
C GLU A 226 9.08 -17.27 6.27
N ASP A 227 8.25 -16.52 6.98
CA ASP A 227 7.44 -16.97 8.11
C ASP A 227 6.16 -17.66 7.62
N LYS A 228 6.22 -18.99 7.52
CA LYS A 228 5.09 -19.81 7.04
C LYS A 228 3.86 -19.74 7.95
N GLY A 229 3.98 -19.26 9.19
CA GLY A 229 2.85 -19.01 10.07
C GLY A 229 1.91 -17.90 9.59
N LEU A 230 2.39 -17.01 8.71
CA LEU A 230 1.57 -16.00 8.06
C LEU A 230 0.70 -16.54 6.92
N LEU A 231 1.03 -17.71 6.38
CA LEU A 231 0.31 -18.24 5.22
C LEU A 231 -1.09 -18.66 5.67
N GLY A 232 -2.06 -17.98 5.09
CA GLY A 232 -3.47 -18.20 5.34
C GLY A 232 -4.28 -17.60 4.21
N GLU A 233 -5.47 -18.15 3.99
CA GLU A 233 -6.34 -17.79 2.88
C GLU A 233 -6.65 -16.27 2.85
N GLU A 234 -6.91 -15.66 4.02
CA GLU A 234 -7.17 -14.23 4.12
C GLU A 234 -5.98 -13.38 3.62
N LEU A 235 -4.75 -13.75 3.99
CA LEU A 235 -3.56 -13.00 3.59
C LEU A 235 -3.22 -13.23 2.13
N GLU A 236 -3.43 -14.44 1.60
CA GLU A 236 -3.29 -14.73 0.17
C GLU A 236 -4.29 -13.94 -0.68
N LEU A 237 -5.54 -13.86 -0.25
CA LEU A 237 -6.56 -13.02 -0.89
C LEU A 237 -6.16 -11.54 -0.86
N GLU A 238 -5.69 -11.01 0.27
CA GLU A 238 -5.23 -9.62 0.37
C GLU A 238 -3.94 -9.36 -0.44
N TRP A 239 -3.06 -10.35 -0.58
CA TRP A 239 -1.89 -10.29 -1.47
C TRP A 239 -2.31 -10.17 -2.93
N MET A 240 -3.19 -11.06 -3.40
CA MET A 240 -3.72 -11.03 -4.77
C MET A 240 -4.46 -9.72 -5.05
N ARG A 241 -5.34 -9.31 -4.12
CA ARG A 241 -6.05 -8.03 -4.19
C ARG A 241 -5.09 -6.86 -4.32
N THR A 242 -3.99 -6.88 -3.56
CA THR A 242 -2.97 -5.83 -3.61
C THR A 242 -2.28 -5.78 -4.96
N ALA A 243 -1.79 -6.91 -5.46
CA ALA A 243 -1.13 -6.96 -6.76
C ALA A 243 -2.06 -6.52 -7.90
N LEU A 244 -3.31 -6.97 -7.90
CA LEU A 244 -4.31 -6.57 -8.91
C LEU A 244 -4.63 -5.07 -8.84
N THR A 245 -4.82 -4.54 -7.64
CA THR A 245 -5.07 -3.11 -7.43
C THR A 245 -3.89 -2.28 -7.94
N GLU A 246 -2.66 -2.69 -7.61
CA GLU A 246 -1.43 -2.06 -8.10
C GLU A 246 -1.34 -2.09 -9.63
N VAL A 247 -1.62 -3.23 -10.26
CA VAL A 247 -1.64 -3.38 -11.73
C VAL A 247 -2.66 -2.44 -12.35
N VAL A 248 -3.89 -2.39 -11.84
CA VAL A 248 -4.95 -1.50 -12.36
C VAL A 248 -4.51 -0.05 -12.30
N HIS A 249 -4.05 0.44 -11.15
CA HIS A 249 -3.66 1.84 -11.01
C HIS A 249 -2.38 2.19 -11.76
N ALA A 250 -1.42 1.26 -11.88
CA ALA A 250 -0.23 1.47 -12.69
C ALA A 250 -0.56 1.52 -14.19
N LEU A 251 -1.47 0.66 -14.67
CA LEU A 251 -1.99 0.71 -16.03
C LEU A 251 -2.73 2.02 -16.30
N THR A 252 -3.47 2.55 -15.33
CA THR A 252 -4.08 3.88 -15.44
C THR A 252 -3.03 4.96 -15.67
N VAL A 253 -1.92 4.95 -14.92
CA VAL A 253 -0.81 5.91 -15.14
C VAL A 253 -0.17 5.71 -16.52
N VAL A 254 0.07 4.47 -16.95
CA VAL A 254 0.59 4.15 -18.29
C VAL A 254 -0.32 4.73 -19.38
N PHE A 255 -1.63 4.50 -19.28
CA PHE A 255 -2.61 5.00 -20.22
C PHE A 255 -2.65 6.53 -20.25
N GLN A 256 -2.65 7.16 -19.07
CA GLN A 256 -2.59 8.61 -18.93
C GLN A 256 -1.32 9.22 -19.54
N SER A 257 -0.17 8.56 -19.42
CA SER A 257 1.09 8.99 -20.05
C SER A 257 1.04 8.90 -21.57
N ILE A 258 0.48 7.80 -22.12
CA ILE A 258 0.30 7.64 -23.56
C ILE A 258 -0.65 8.73 -24.09
N TYR A 259 -1.80 8.90 -23.45
CA TYR A 259 -2.78 9.90 -23.87
C TYR A 259 -2.25 11.34 -23.74
N GLY A 260 -1.49 11.62 -22.68
CA GLY A 260 -0.88 12.93 -22.44
C GLY A 260 0.15 13.34 -23.50
N ASN A 261 0.75 12.38 -24.20
CA ASN A 261 1.69 12.61 -25.30
C ASN A 261 0.99 12.90 -26.66
N GLY A 262 -0.34 12.91 -26.70
CA GLY A 262 -1.13 13.28 -27.88
C GLY A 262 -0.85 12.36 -29.08
N ASP A 263 -0.66 12.96 -30.26
CA ASP A 263 -0.46 12.25 -31.53
C ASP A 263 0.99 11.71 -31.73
N SER A 264 1.84 11.79 -30.70
CA SER A 264 3.20 11.26 -30.79
C SER A 264 3.18 9.73 -30.81
N PHE A 265 4.00 9.12 -31.67
CA PHE A 265 4.17 7.67 -31.66
C PHE A 265 4.84 7.22 -30.37
N VAL A 266 4.23 6.22 -29.72
CA VAL A 266 4.85 5.52 -28.58
C VAL A 266 6.14 4.84 -29.05
N PRO A 267 7.25 4.93 -28.29
CA PRO A 267 8.51 4.26 -28.65
C PRO A 267 8.32 2.77 -28.88
N SER A 268 8.94 2.22 -29.94
CA SER A 268 8.81 0.80 -30.30
C SER A 268 9.24 -0.16 -29.18
N ALA A 269 10.20 0.25 -28.34
CA ALA A 269 10.64 -0.51 -27.17
C ALA A 269 9.50 -0.69 -26.14
N VAL A 270 8.68 0.34 -25.92
CA VAL A 270 7.52 0.30 -25.01
C VAL A 270 6.44 -0.62 -25.58
N VAL A 271 6.19 -0.53 -26.89
CA VAL A 271 5.23 -1.42 -27.58
C VAL A 271 5.68 -2.88 -27.49
N GLY A 272 6.97 -3.15 -27.73
CA GLY A 272 7.55 -4.48 -27.59
C GLY A 272 7.47 -5.01 -26.15
N GLN A 273 7.77 -4.17 -25.15
CA GLN A 273 7.65 -4.52 -23.74
C GLN A 273 6.20 -4.87 -23.38
N TRP A 274 5.22 -4.08 -23.84
CA TRP A 274 3.80 -4.34 -23.60
C TRP A 274 3.35 -5.69 -24.19
N PHE A 275 3.63 -5.95 -25.46
CA PHE A 275 3.19 -7.19 -26.09
C PHE A 275 3.95 -8.41 -25.56
N GLY A 276 5.23 -8.28 -25.23
CA GLY A 276 5.98 -9.34 -24.57
C GLY A 276 5.41 -9.67 -23.18
N LEU A 277 5.02 -8.64 -22.42
CA LEU A 277 4.33 -8.84 -21.14
C LEU A 277 3.00 -9.58 -21.33
N MET A 278 2.17 -9.14 -22.27
CA MET A 278 0.85 -9.73 -22.50
C MET A 278 0.93 -11.17 -23.02
N ASP A 279 1.91 -11.47 -23.86
CA ASP A 279 2.18 -12.84 -24.34
C ASP A 279 2.58 -13.76 -23.18
N ASN A 280 3.53 -13.32 -22.33
CA ASN A 280 4.02 -14.09 -21.20
C ASN A 280 2.94 -14.45 -20.16
N TYR A 281 1.93 -13.60 -20.00
CA TYR A 281 0.87 -13.79 -18.99
C TYR A 281 -0.52 -14.01 -19.60
N GLY A 282 -0.60 -14.36 -20.90
CA GLY A 282 -1.86 -14.71 -21.57
C GLY A 282 -2.93 -13.63 -21.51
N PHE A 283 -2.53 -12.36 -21.63
CA PHE A 283 -3.39 -11.18 -21.48
C PHE A 283 -4.17 -11.15 -20.15
N LEU A 284 -3.58 -11.73 -19.09
CA LEU A 284 -4.19 -11.80 -17.76
C LEU A 284 -5.51 -12.61 -17.70
N ASN A 285 -5.83 -13.39 -18.74
CA ASN A 285 -7.06 -14.17 -18.81
C ASN A 285 -7.11 -15.34 -17.81
N GLY A 286 -5.96 -15.76 -17.28
CA GLY A 286 -5.86 -16.86 -16.31
C GLY A 286 -6.13 -16.47 -14.86
N ILE A 287 -6.40 -15.19 -14.57
CA ILE A 287 -6.64 -14.72 -13.20
C ILE A 287 -8.11 -15.01 -12.84
N THR A 288 -8.35 -16.16 -12.23
CA THR A 288 -9.66 -16.52 -11.69
C THR A 288 -9.75 -16.12 -10.23
N ALA A 289 -10.85 -15.49 -9.82
CA ALA A 289 -11.16 -15.37 -8.39
C ALA A 289 -11.29 -16.78 -7.81
N VAL A 290 -10.60 -17.04 -6.69
CA VAL A 290 -10.79 -18.27 -5.92
C VAL A 290 -12.28 -18.36 -5.57
N SER A 291 -12.93 -19.43 -6.03
CA SER A 291 -14.36 -19.70 -5.84
C SER A 291 -14.67 -20.26 -4.47
#